data_AF-A0A3C0IQZ0-F1
#
_entry.id   AF-A0A3C0IQZ0-F1
#
_cell.length_a   1.000
_cell.length_b   1.000
_cell.length_c   1.000
_cell.angle_alpha   90.00
_cell.angle_beta   90.00
_cell.angle_gamma   90.00
#
_symmetry.space_group_name_H-M   'P 1'
#
loop_
_entity.id
_entity.type
_entity.pdbx_description
1 polymer ?
#
loop_
_entity_poly.entity_id
_entity_poly.type
_entity_poly.pdbx_seq_one_letter_code
_entity_poly.pdbx_strand_id
1 'polypeptide(L)'
;IPAEQADEYIGGLMIMNDMSARRLQMEEMLLNLGPAKGKDFSTVLGPWLVTLDELTDYEVPCKDGHVGKSWNLGMRCWVNGVQVSEGNVADMDWTFAD
;
A
#
# COMPACT_ATOMS: atom_id res chain seq x y z
N ILE A 1 -3.17 14.57 -12.20
CA ILE A 1 -4.32 15.00 -11.40
C ILE A 1 -3.75 15.93 -10.34
N PRO A 2 -4.25 17.16 -10.13
CA PRO A 2 -3.78 18.01 -9.03
C PRO A 2 -3.90 17.27 -7.69
N ALA A 3 -2.92 17.40 -6.80
CA ALA A 3 -2.87 16.62 -5.56
C ALA A 3 -4.15 16.79 -4.73
N GLU A 4 -4.67 18.02 -4.66
CA GLU A 4 -5.92 18.34 -3.96
C GLU A 4 -7.18 17.67 -4.52
N GLN A 5 -7.11 17.13 -5.74
CA GLN A 5 -8.22 16.41 -6.40
C GLN A 5 -7.97 14.90 -6.46
N ALA A 6 -6.79 14.41 -6.08
CA ALA A 6 -6.42 13.01 -6.31
C ALA A 6 -7.31 12.01 -5.57
N ASP A 7 -7.75 12.35 -4.36
CA ASP A 7 -8.63 11.49 -3.57
C ASP A 7 -9.97 11.21 -4.25
N GLU A 8 -10.47 12.13 -5.10
CA GLU A 8 -11.73 11.94 -5.86
C GLU A 8 -11.62 10.84 -6.93
N TYR A 9 -10.40 10.43 -7.28
CA TYR A 9 -10.13 9.38 -8.26
C TYR A 9 -9.88 8.00 -7.60
N ILE A 10 -9.90 7.92 -6.27
CA ILE A 10 -9.73 6.66 -5.54
C ILE A 10 -11.08 5.97 -5.38
N GLY A 11 -11.27 4.85 -6.08
CA GLY A 11 -12.49 4.04 -5.98
C GLY A 11 -12.62 3.25 -4.68
N GLY A 12 -11.53 3.07 -3.94
CA GLY A 12 -11.47 2.37 -2.67
C GLY A 12 -10.09 1.78 -2.39
N LEU A 13 -9.94 1.17 -1.21
CA LEU A 13 -8.72 0.52 -0.77
C LEU A 13 -8.91 -1.00 -0.64
N MET A 14 -7.85 -1.75 -0.91
CA MET A 14 -7.76 -3.19 -0.69
C MET A 14 -6.44 -3.53 0.01
N ILE A 15 -6.40 -4.67 0.70
CA ILE A 15 -5.13 -5.27 1.11
C ILE A 15 -4.43 -5.80 -0.15
N MET A 16 -3.14 -5.55 -0.27
CA MET A 16 -2.29 -6.09 -1.34
C MET A 16 -1.07 -6.79 -0.74
N ASN A 17 -0.71 -7.94 -1.28
CA ASN A 17 0.56 -8.61 -1.03
C ASN A 17 1.33 -8.75 -2.35
N ASP A 18 2.40 -7.95 -2.46
CA ASP A 18 3.32 -7.93 -3.59
C ASP A 18 4.44 -8.99 -3.39
N MET A 19 4.16 -10.23 -3.80
CA MET A 19 5.04 -11.36 -3.55
C MET A 19 6.39 -11.13 -4.25
N SER A 20 7.47 -11.41 -3.53
CA SER A 20 8.81 -11.03 -3.98
C SER A 20 9.79 -12.19 -3.95
N ALA A 21 10.26 -12.63 -5.12
CA ALA A 21 11.36 -13.57 -5.24
C ALA A 21 12.70 -12.81 -5.16
N ARG A 22 13.12 -12.46 -3.93
CA ARG A 22 14.21 -11.50 -3.68
C ARG A 22 15.54 -11.87 -4.34
N ARG A 23 15.89 -13.15 -4.41
CA ARG A 23 17.10 -13.59 -5.11
C ARG A 23 17.09 -13.20 -6.59
N LEU A 24 16.02 -13.57 -7.29
CA LEU A 24 15.85 -13.26 -8.71
C LEU A 24 15.76 -11.74 -8.91
N GLN A 25 15.02 -11.05 -8.05
CA GLN A 25 14.92 -9.59 -8.08
C GLN A 25 16.29 -8.92 -7.99
N MET A 26 17.18 -9.37 -7.10
CA MET A 26 18.52 -8.79 -6.95
C MET A 26 19.41 -9.00 -8.18
N GLU A 27 19.32 -10.17 -8.81
CA GLU A 27 20.05 -10.48 -10.05
C GLU A 27 19.60 -9.55 -11.20
N GLU A 28 18.30 -9.27 -11.31
CA GLU A 28 17.73 -8.37 -12.33
C GLU A 28 18.03 -6.89 -12.09
N MET A 29 18.00 -6.45 -10.83
CA MET A 29 18.23 -5.06 -10.47
C MET A 29 19.61 -4.55 -10.90
N LEU A 30 20.60 -5.43 -11.10
CA LEU A 30 21.92 -5.08 -11.65
C LEU A 30 21.85 -4.45 -13.05
N LEU A 31 20.77 -4.71 -13.80
CA LEU A 31 20.56 -4.17 -15.14
C LEU A 31 20.02 -2.74 -15.13
N ASN A 32 19.71 -2.17 -13.95
CA ASN A 32 19.15 -0.81 -13.77
C ASN A 32 17.81 -0.57 -14.50
N LEU A 33 17.04 -1.63 -14.78
CA LEU A 33 15.72 -1.55 -15.43
C LEU A 33 14.56 -1.68 -14.43
N GLY A 34 14.87 -1.81 -13.14
CA GLY A 34 13.87 -2.09 -12.10
C GLY A 34 13.52 -3.58 -11.98
N PRO A 35 12.63 -3.93 -11.03
CA PRO A 35 12.22 -5.30 -10.80
C PRO A 35 11.24 -5.80 -11.87
N ALA A 36 11.43 -7.04 -12.34
CA ALA A 36 10.51 -7.68 -13.29
C ALA A 36 10.08 -9.06 -12.80
N LYS A 37 10.84 -10.12 -13.14
CA LYS A 37 10.48 -11.51 -12.83
C LYS A 37 10.43 -11.78 -11.32
N GLY A 38 11.16 -10.98 -10.55
CA GLY A 38 11.08 -11.02 -9.09
C GLY A 38 9.72 -10.61 -8.50
N LYS A 39 8.79 -10.08 -9.31
CA LYS A 39 7.52 -9.47 -8.88
C LYS A 39 6.31 -9.89 -9.73
N ASP A 40 6.47 -10.07 -11.04
CA ASP A 40 5.35 -10.32 -11.98
C ASP A 40 4.69 -11.71 -11.84
N PHE A 41 5.26 -12.60 -11.02
CA PHE A 41 4.79 -13.97 -10.87
C PHE A 41 3.55 -14.10 -9.97
N SER A 42 3.33 -13.19 -9.02
CA SER A 42 2.20 -13.24 -8.10
C SER A 42 1.95 -11.93 -7.36
N THR A 43 0.75 -11.38 -7.52
CA THR A 43 0.21 -10.31 -6.68
C THR A 43 -1.12 -10.77 -6.13
N VAL A 44 -1.28 -10.73 -4.80
CA VAL A 44 -2.53 -11.15 -4.15
C VAL A 44 -3.26 -9.90 -3.65
N LEU A 45 -4.54 -9.80 -4.00
CA LEU A 45 -5.43 -8.77 -3.49
C LEU A 45 -6.42 -9.37 -2.49
N GLY A 46 -6.82 -8.57 -1.50
CA GLY A 46 -7.95 -8.89 -0.64
C GLY A 46 -9.23 -9.06 -1.46
N PRO A 47 -10.25 -9.75 -0.93
CA PRO A 47 -11.47 -10.02 -1.68
C PRO A 47 -12.44 -8.83 -1.77
N TRP A 48 -12.22 -7.78 -0.97
CA TRP A 48 -13.13 -6.65 -0.83
C TRP A 48 -12.43 -5.32 -1.11
N LEU A 49 -13.08 -4.50 -1.94
CA LEU A 49 -12.74 -3.10 -2.15
C LEU A 49 -13.58 -2.28 -1.18
N VAL A 50 -12.93 -1.61 -0.23
CA VAL A 50 -13.58 -0.74 0.76
C VAL A 50 -13.59 0.68 0.24
N THR A 51 -14.76 1.31 0.14
CA THR A 51 -14.85 2.67 -0.40
C THR A 51 -14.40 3.71 0.63
N LEU A 52 -14.06 4.92 0.17
CA LEU A 52 -13.52 5.93 1.08
C LEU A 52 -14.55 6.46 2.09
N ASP A 53 -15.84 6.50 1.73
CA ASP A 53 -16.92 6.90 2.64
C ASP A 53 -17.10 5.92 3.80
N GLU A 54 -16.88 4.61 3.56
CA GLU A 54 -16.85 3.58 4.61
C GLU A 54 -15.68 3.74 5.60
N LEU A 55 -14.63 4.50 5.22
CA LEU A 55 -13.43 4.71 6.04
C LEU A 55 -13.42 6.03 6.81
N THR A 56 -14.50 6.82 6.76
CA THR A 56 -14.58 8.15 7.37
C THR A 56 -14.18 8.14 8.86
N ASP A 57 -14.62 7.13 9.61
CA ASP A 57 -14.33 7.00 11.05
C ASP A 57 -12.86 6.69 11.37
N TYR A 58 -12.07 6.31 10.35
CA TYR A 58 -10.65 5.99 10.47
C TYR A 58 -9.75 7.10 9.95
N GLU A 59 -10.30 8.17 9.38
CA GLU A 59 -9.51 9.28 8.83
C GLU A 59 -8.69 9.98 9.93
N VAL A 60 -7.43 10.27 9.61
CA VAL A 60 -6.49 11.03 10.45
C VAL A 60 -5.82 12.12 9.62
N PRO A 61 -5.32 13.20 10.23
CA PRO A 61 -4.52 14.18 9.51
C PRO A 61 -3.32 13.52 8.82
N CYS A 62 -3.03 13.91 7.59
CA CYS A 62 -1.79 13.55 6.94
C CYS A 62 -0.60 14.26 7.61
N LYS A 63 0.63 13.78 7.33
CA LYS A 63 1.86 14.35 7.88
C LYS A 63 2.09 15.78 7.35
N ASP A 64 2.79 16.61 8.11
CA ASP A 64 3.13 17.98 7.72
C ASP A 64 3.82 18.01 6.35
N GLY A 65 3.31 18.85 5.44
CA GLY A 65 3.86 19.00 4.09
C GLY A 65 3.26 18.06 3.03
N HIS A 66 2.30 17.22 3.41
CA HIS A 66 1.59 16.32 2.50
C HIS A 66 0.15 16.79 2.22
N VAL A 67 -0.43 16.34 1.12
CA VAL A 67 -1.80 16.65 0.71
C VAL A 67 -2.64 15.37 0.68
N GLY A 68 -3.96 15.45 0.89
CA GLY A 68 -4.86 14.31 0.73
C GLY A 68 -5.13 13.50 1.99
N LYS A 69 -5.89 12.41 1.83
CA LYS A 69 -6.38 11.58 2.93
C LYS A 69 -5.32 10.64 3.51
N SER A 70 -5.46 10.38 4.81
CA SER A 70 -4.71 9.36 5.56
C SER A 70 -5.65 8.67 6.54
N TRP A 71 -5.36 7.43 6.92
CA TRP A 71 -6.22 6.61 7.77
C TRP A 71 -5.44 5.81 8.81
N ASN A 72 -6.00 5.71 10.02
CA ASN A 72 -5.54 4.81 11.06
C ASN A 72 -6.07 3.38 10.79
N LEU A 73 -5.40 2.67 9.88
CA LEU A 73 -5.73 1.29 9.50
C LEU A 73 -4.58 0.37 9.89
N GLY A 74 -4.76 -0.37 10.98
CA GLY A 74 -3.79 -1.35 11.45
C GLY A 74 -3.65 -2.52 10.48
N MET A 75 -2.41 -2.86 10.14
CA MET A 75 -2.06 -3.95 9.25
C MET A 75 -1.17 -4.96 9.97
N ARG A 76 -1.48 -6.25 9.82
CA ARG A 76 -0.72 -7.34 10.43
C ARG A 76 -0.54 -8.48 9.43
N CYS A 77 0.57 -9.19 9.55
CA CYS A 77 0.89 -10.34 8.71
C CYS A 77 1.19 -11.56 9.58
N TRP A 78 0.60 -12.70 9.21
CA TRP A 78 0.84 -13.99 9.84
C TRP A 78 1.37 -15.00 8.81
N VAL A 79 2.30 -15.84 9.25
CA VAL A 79 2.80 -17.00 8.50
C VAL A 79 2.57 -18.23 9.37
N ASN A 80 1.74 -19.16 8.90
CA ASN A 80 1.40 -20.39 9.62
C ASN A 80 0.94 -20.16 11.07
N GLY A 81 0.13 -19.11 11.29
CA GLY A 81 -0.39 -18.73 12.61
C GLY A 81 0.56 -17.89 13.47
N VAL A 82 1.80 -17.68 13.05
CA VAL A 82 2.77 -16.82 13.75
C VAL A 82 2.73 -15.42 13.17
N GLN A 83 2.50 -14.39 13.99
CA GLN A 83 2.57 -12.99 13.55
C GLN A 83 4.03 -12.63 13.25
N VAL A 84 4.29 -12.12 12.05
CA VAL A 84 5.64 -11.77 11.58
C VAL A 84 5.83 -10.28 11.32
N SER A 85 4.72 -9.51 11.24
CA SER A 85 4.77 -8.06 11.03
C SER A 85 3.50 -7.38 11.55
N GLU A 86 3.65 -6.13 11.98
CA GLU A 86 2.58 -5.20 12.36
C GLU A 86 2.99 -3.78 11.96
N GLY A 87 2.03 -3.00 11.46
CA GLY A 87 2.21 -1.61 11.06
C GLY A 87 0.86 -0.92 10.86
N ASN A 88 0.88 0.31 10.37
CA ASN A 88 -0.32 1.10 10.13
C ASN A 88 -0.21 1.91 8.83
N VAL A 89 -1.34 2.11 8.13
CA VAL A 89 -1.41 3.01 6.97
C VAL A 89 -1.04 4.45 7.36
N ALA A 90 -1.40 4.90 8.57
CA ALA A 90 -1.06 6.24 9.07
C ALA A 90 0.46 6.48 9.19
N ASP A 91 1.26 5.41 9.22
CA ASP A 91 2.72 5.51 9.30
C ASP A 91 3.36 5.76 7.93
N MET A 92 2.63 5.64 6.82
CA MET A 92 3.14 5.94 5.47
C MET A 92 3.67 7.37 5.39
N ASP A 93 4.80 7.56 4.71
CA ASP A 93 5.40 8.89 4.55
C ASP A 93 4.63 9.75 3.54
N TRP A 94 4.11 9.12 2.49
CA TRP A 94 3.34 9.78 1.45
C TRP A 94 1.89 9.31 1.52
N THR A 95 0.96 10.22 1.26
CA THR A 95 -0.44 9.85 1.00
C THR A 95 -0.58 9.28 -0.41
N PHE A 96 -1.80 8.88 -0.78
CA PHE A 96 -2.10 8.51 -2.17
C PHE A 96 -2.25 9.71 -3.12
N ALA A 97 -2.34 10.92 -2.59
CA ALA A 97 -2.56 12.14 -3.36
C ALA A 97 -1.26 12.88 -3.76
N ASP A 98 -0.14 12.52 -3.12
CA ASP A 98 1.18 13.08 -3.39
C ASP A 98 1.81 12.61 -4.74
#